data_AF-H1Y3A6-F1
#
_entry.id   AF-H1Y3A6-F1
#
_cell.length_a   1.000
_cell.length_b   1.000
_cell.length_c   1.000
_cell.angle_alpha   90.00
_cell.angle_beta   90.00
_cell.angle_gamma   90.00
#
_symmetry.space_group_name_H-M   'P 1'
#
loop_
_entity.id
_entity.type
_entity.pdbx_description
1 polymer ?
#
loop_
_entity_poly.entity_id
_entity_poly.type
_entity_poly.pdbx_seq_one_letter_code
_entity_poly.pdbx_strand_id
1 'polypeptide(L)'
;MLIDEEVKDIEPCLAEQVNYPNIKQSMGLGLYFLLFSVVTAIPLIIIKTTDHPDKSTSSLITLLSYSAAILGVIGVGLKKIKQFEGISYKIKLNKVALIPIVVGVVMVLTMPVLTAPINILWPMSDKWKKIFAELSDPNLFTIIMGIVAAPILEEILFRGIILNGLLKNYSPQKAIIVSAAIFGLVHLNPWQAIPAFLGGLLMGWMYWKTNSIIPGMLIHFANNLFSILLSSAFKNTDSLNQLVSTPVYIALFVICAAIAIGGWMFLEKYFEYNPTLGDEEAALGKV
;
A
#
# COMPACT_ATOMS: atom_id res chain seq x y z
N MET A 1 22.95 62.07 -19.91
CA MET A 1 23.39 61.71 -18.55
C MET A 1 22.15 61.31 -17.76
N LEU A 2 22.00 60.00 -17.54
CA LEU A 2 21.16 59.34 -16.54
C LEU A 2 19.65 59.29 -16.82
N ILE A 3 19.27 58.32 -17.66
CA ILE A 3 18.04 57.55 -17.48
C ILE A 3 18.54 56.14 -17.15
N ASP A 4 18.40 55.69 -15.90
CA ASP A 4 18.36 54.29 -15.45
C ASP A 4 18.66 54.21 -13.94
N GLU A 5 17.65 54.52 -13.12
CA GLU A 5 17.57 54.05 -11.73
C GLU A 5 16.12 53.68 -11.43
N GLU A 6 15.58 52.68 -12.12
CA GLU A 6 14.31 52.07 -11.72
C GLU A 6 14.17 50.64 -12.27
N VAL A 7 15.11 49.76 -11.88
CA VAL A 7 14.90 48.31 -11.89
C VAL A 7 15.43 47.73 -10.58
N LYS A 8 14.84 48.18 -9.46
CA LYS A 8 14.69 47.35 -8.28
C LYS A 8 13.21 46.97 -8.25
N ASP A 9 12.93 45.70 -8.01
CA ASP A 9 11.59 45.09 -7.93
C ASP A 9 11.09 44.44 -9.23
N ILE A 10 11.83 43.42 -9.70
CA ILE A 10 11.20 42.31 -10.41
C ILE A 10 11.26 41.09 -9.48
N GLU A 11 10.12 40.86 -8.83
CA GLU A 11 9.60 39.64 -8.22
C GLU A 11 10.60 38.68 -7.53
N PRO A 12 10.44 38.40 -6.21
CA PRO A 12 11.05 37.20 -5.66
C PRO A 12 10.38 36.01 -6.33
N CYS A 13 11.14 35.35 -7.23
CA CYS A 13 11.01 33.98 -7.69
C CYS A 13 9.73 33.31 -7.20
N LEU A 14 8.71 33.20 -8.06
CA LEU A 14 7.56 32.33 -7.87
C LEU A 14 8.08 30.98 -7.33
N ALA A 15 7.99 30.78 -6.02
CA ALA A 15 8.32 29.52 -5.41
C ALA A 15 7.29 28.55 -5.98
N GLU A 16 7.72 27.75 -6.95
CA GLU A 16 6.94 26.75 -7.67
C GLU A 16 6.01 26.05 -6.66
N GLN A 17 4.70 26.26 -6.78
CA GLN A 17 3.75 25.82 -5.77
C GLN A 17 3.71 24.28 -5.77
N VAL A 18 4.54 23.68 -4.92
CA VAL A 18 4.67 22.22 -4.80
C VAL A 18 3.34 21.65 -4.33
N ASN A 19 2.73 20.76 -5.11
CA ASN A 19 1.48 20.09 -4.76
C ASN A 19 1.64 19.28 -3.46
N TYR A 20 0.57 19.11 -2.70
CA TYR A 20 0.59 18.27 -1.49
C TYR A 20 0.22 16.81 -1.79
N PRO A 21 0.89 15.80 -1.19
CA PRO A 21 2.17 15.89 -0.48
C PRO A 21 3.40 15.78 -1.41
N ASN A 22 4.47 16.50 -1.05
CA ASN A 22 5.84 16.19 -1.47
C ASN A 22 6.47 15.08 -0.62
N ILE A 23 7.70 14.65 -0.92
CA ILE A 23 8.34 13.51 -0.21
C ILE A 23 8.38 13.69 1.32
N LYS A 24 8.79 14.88 1.81
CA LYS A 24 8.87 15.13 3.26
C LYS A 24 7.49 15.06 3.91
N GLN A 25 6.48 15.60 3.24
CA GLN A 25 5.10 15.56 3.70
C GLN A 25 4.52 14.14 3.67
N SER A 26 4.86 13.34 2.66
CA SER A 26 4.48 11.92 2.56
C SER A 26 5.11 11.08 3.67
N MET A 27 6.39 11.31 3.99
CA MET A 27 7.03 10.70 5.16
C MET A 27 6.33 11.14 6.47
N GLY A 28 5.93 12.41 6.56
CA GLY A 28 5.15 12.93 7.68
C GLY A 28 3.79 12.23 7.84
N LEU A 29 3.08 11.94 6.74
CA LEU A 29 1.84 11.15 6.77
C LEU A 29 2.09 9.71 7.25
N GLY A 30 3.16 9.07 6.80
CA GLY A 30 3.57 7.75 7.31
C GLY A 30 3.88 7.77 8.81
N LEU A 31 4.60 8.81 9.29
CA LEU A 31 4.88 8.98 10.72
C LEU A 31 3.61 9.26 11.52
N TYR A 32 2.69 10.09 11.01
CA TYR A 32 1.39 10.30 11.65
C TYR A 32 0.60 9.00 11.74
N PHE A 33 0.67 8.12 10.74
CA PHE A 33 0.01 6.83 10.80
C PHE A 33 0.54 5.96 11.93
N LEU A 34 1.86 5.91 12.11
CA LEU A 34 2.49 5.23 13.25
C LEU A 34 2.08 5.85 14.59
N LEU A 35 2.10 7.18 14.71
CA LEU A 35 1.73 7.88 15.94
C LEU A 35 0.26 7.65 16.31
N PHE A 36 -0.64 7.78 15.33
CA PHE A 36 -2.07 7.51 15.53
C PHE A 36 -2.32 6.05 15.89
N SER A 37 -1.57 5.12 15.30
CA SER A 37 -1.65 3.69 15.65
C SER A 37 -1.25 3.45 17.11
N VAL A 38 -0.20 4.10 17.60
CA VAL A 38 0.20 4.02 19.02
C VAL A 38 -0.87 4.63 19.93
N VAL A 39 -1.37 5.83 19.61
CA VAL A 39 -2.38 6.52 20.43
C VAL A 39 -3.66 5.71 20.54
N THR A 40 -4.14 5.15 19.42
CA THR A 40 -5.36 4.32 19.39
C THR A 40 -5.14 2.92 19.98
N ALA A 41 -3.89 2.45 20.08
CA ALA A 41 -3.54 1.18 20.74
C ALA A 41 -3.47 1.28 22.27
N ILE A 42 -3.28 2.46 22.87
CA ILE A 42 -3.20 2.59 24.34
C ILE A 42 -4.49 2.13 25.04
N PRO A 43 -5.70 2.62 24.68
CA PRO A 43 -6.94 2.13 25.28
C PRO A 43 -7.13 0.62 25.12
N LEU A 44 -6.72 0.09 23.96
CA LEU A 44 -6.73 -1.33 23.63
C LEU A 44 -5.89 -2.16 24.60
N ILE A 45 -4.66 -1.71 24.85
CA ILE A 45 -3.74 -2.38 25.77
C ILE A 45 -4.32 -2.37 27.18
N ILE A 46 -4.87 -1.22 27.63
CA ILE A 46 -5.49 -1.10 28.95
C ILE A 46 -6.63 -2.12 29.09
N ILE A 47 -7.63 -2.08 28.19
CA ILE A 47 -8.78 -3.00 28.24
C ILE A 47 -8.34 -4.47 28.20
N LYS A 48 -7.37 -4.82 27.34
CA LYS A 48 -6.83 -6.20 27.27
C LYS A 48 -6.17 -6.64 28.58
N THR A 49 -5.53 -5.72 29.30
CA THR A 49 -4.84 -6.01 30.56
C THR A 49 -5.75 -5.98 31.79
N THR A 50 -6.83 -5.21 31.78
CA THR A 50 -7.73 -5.06 32.95
C THR A 50 -8.93 -5.99 32.88
N ASP A 51 -9.56 -6.10 31.70
CA ASP A 51 -10.88 -6.70 31.57
C ASP A 51 -10.83 -8.08 30.90
N HIS A 52 -9.67 -8.43 30.31
CA HIS A 52 -9.42 -9.70 29.62
C HIS A 52 -10.59 -10.11 28.70
N PRO A 53 -11.00 -9.24 27.75
CA PRO A 53 -12.14 -9.50 26.88
C PRO A 53 -11.93 -10.76 26.06
N ASP A 54 -13.04 -11.41 25.71
CA ASP A 54 -13.02 -12.56 24.82
C ASP A 54 -12.39 -12.20 23.44
N LYS A 55 -12.04 -13.24 22.68
CA LYS A 55 -11.36 -13.09 21.38
C LYS A 55 -12.11 -12.20 20.38
N SER A 56 -13.44 -12.30 20.34
CA SER A 56 -14.27 -11.53 19.40
C SER A 56 -14.24 -10.06 19.76
N THR A 57 -14.45 -9.74 21.04
CA THR A 57 -14.36 -8.38 21.57
C THR A 57 -12.98 -7.78 21.36
N SER A 58 -11.91 -8.54 21.66
CA SER A 58 -10.52 -8.12 21.39
C SER A 58 -10.28 -7.77 19.91
N SER A 59 -10.85 -8.55 19.00
CA SER A 59 -10.68 -8.37 17.56
C SER A 59 -11.48 -7.17 17.04
N LEU A 60 -12.69 -6.96 17.56
CA LEU A 60 -13.50 -5.77 17.27
C LEU A 60 -12.80 -4.49 17.71
N ILE A 61 -12.27 -4.43 18.93
CA ILE A 61 -11.57 -3.24 19.40
C ILE A 61 -10.31 -3.00 18.54
N THR A 62 -9.59 -4.07 18.14
CA THR A 62 -8.42 -3.95 17.25
C THR A 62 -8.80 -3.34 15.90
N LEU A 63 -9.89 -3.82 15.29
CA LEU A 63 -10.44 -3.26 14.05
C LEU A 63 -10.78 -1.76 14.19
N LEU A 64 -11.46 -1.39 15.28
CA LEU A 64 -11.87 0.00 15.52
C LEU A 64 -10.67 0.93 15.72
N SER A 65 -9.68 0.53 16.52
CA SER A 65 -8.47 1.34 16.75
C SER A 65 -7.65 1.51 15.48
N TYR A 66 -7.41 0.42 14.74
CA TYR A 66 -6.70 0.48 13.46
C TYR A 66 -7.43 1.42 12.47
N SER A 67 -8.75 1.24 12.33
CA SER A 67 -9.57 2.07 11.43
C SER A 67 -9.55 3.54 11.85
N ALA A 68 -9.65 3.83 13.15
CA ALA A 68 -9.57 5.20 13.67
C ALA A 68 -8.20 5.84 13.39
N ALA A 69 -7.11 5.07 13.54
CA ALA A 69 -5.76 5.57 13.28
C ALA A 69 -5.57 6.01 11.83
N ILE A 70 -5.91 5.14 10.88
CA ILE A 70 -5.73 5.43 9.45
C ILE A 70 -6.73 6.49 8.95
N LEU A 71 -7.99 6.47 9.42
CA LEU A 71 -8.97 7.51 9.10
C LEU A 71 -8.55 8.88 9.62
N GLY A 72 -7.92 8.95 10.79
CA GLY A 72 -7.35 10.19 11.32
C GLY A 72 -6.28 10.77 10.40
N VAL A 73 -5.39 9.93 9.88
CA VAL A 73 -4.32 10.34 8.97
C VAL A 73 -4.85 10.71 7.59
N ILE A 74 -5.83 9.96 7.07
CA ILE A 74 -6.57 10.31 5.86
C ILE A 74 -7.22 11.69 6.03
N GLY A 75 -7.86 11.95 7.17
CA GLY A 75 -8.45 13.25 7.50
C GLY A 75 -7.43 14.39 7.51
N VAL A 76 -6.24 14.17 8.09
CA VAL A 76 -5.13 15.14 8.05
C VAL A 76 -4.67 15.38 6.61
N GLY A 77 -4.50 14.32 5.82
CA GLY A 77 -4.09 14.40 4.42
C GLY A 77 -5.09 15.21 3.59
N LEU A 78 -6.39 14.86 3.65
CA LEU A 78 -7.46 15.55 2.94
C LEU A 78 -7.60 17.02 3.37
N LYS A 79 -7.48 17.32 4.66
CA LYS A 79 -7.51 18.71 5.16
C LYS A 79 -6.35 19.53 4.58
N LYS A 80 -5.15 18.96 4.51
CA LYS A 80 -3.99 19.62 3.91
C LYS A 80 -4.14 19.77 2.40
N ILE A 81 -4.62 18.76 1.67
CA ILE A 81 -4.88 18.88 0.22
C ILE A 81 -5.79 20.07 -0.09
N LYS A 82 -6.88 20.25 0.67
CA LYS A 82 -7.82 21.39 0.51
C LYS A 82 -7.17 22.76 0.73
N GLN A 83 -6.04 22.84 1.42
CA GLN A 83 -5.31 24.09 1.62
C GLN A 83 -4.35 24.40 0.46
N PHE A 84 -3.96 23.38 -0.32
CA PHE A 84 -2.98 23.50 -1.39
C PHE A 84 -3.62 23.58 -2.79
N GLU A 85 -4.85 23.07 -2.98
CA GLU A 85 -5.47 23.04 -4.31
C GLU A 85 -6.54 24.12 -4.53
N GLY A 86 -6.43 24.83 -5.66
CA GLY A 86 -7.54 25.55 -6.32
C GLY A 86 -8.32 24.70 -7.33
N ILE A 87 -7.98 23.41 -7.48
CA ILE A 87 -8.59 22.42 -8.38
C ILE A 87 -9.22 21.30 -7.52
N SER A 88 -10.20 20.57 -8.06
CA SER A 88 -10.92 19.52 -7.33
C SER A 88 -10.08 18.22 -7.20
N TYR A 89 -9.46 17.98 -6.05
CA TYR A 89 -8.95 16.66 -5.67
C TYR A 89 -10.09 15.64 -5.62
N LYS A 90 -9.98 14.55 -6.40
CA LYS A 90 -10.91 13.42 -6.36
C LYS A 90 -10.16 12.10 -6.35
N ILE A 91 -10.54 11.23 -5.42
CA ILE A 91 -10.15 9.83 -5.47
C ILE A 91 -11.00 9.16 -6.56
N LYS A 92 -10.34 8.68 -7.61
CA LYS A 92 -10.99 8.04 -8.75
C LYS A 92 -11.22 6.54 -8.48
N LEU A 93 -12.44 6.07 -8.72
CA LEU A 93 -12.91 4.69 -8.53
C LEU A 93 -13.36 4.06 -9.86
N ASN A 94 -12.74 4.47 -10.96
CA ASN A 94 -13.19 4.11 -12.31
C ASN A 94 -13.06 2.59 -12.52
N LYS A 95 -13.96 2.05 -13.34
CA LYS A 95 -13.91 0.65 -13.76
C LYS A 95 -12.67 0.44 -14.62
N VAL A 96 -11.88 -0.56 -14.28
CA VAL A 96 -10.68 -0.97 -15.03
C VAL A 96 -10.95 -2.32 -15.67
N ALA A 97 -10.32 -2.58 -16.81
CA ALA A 97 -10.37 -3.89 -17.46
C ALA A 97 -9.99 -5.00 -16.47
N LEU A 98 -10.71 -6.12 -16.53
CA LEU A 98 -10.52 -7.24 -15.63
C LEU A 98 -9.15 -7.92 -15.81
N ILE A 99 -8.63 -7.93 -17.04
CA ILE A 99 -7.38 -8.63 -17.39
C ILE A 99 -6.19 -8.14 -16.54
N PRO A 100 -5.86 -6.83 -16.49
CA PRO A 100 -4.80 -6.33 -15.62
C PRO A 100 -4.96 -6.68 -14.14
N ILE A 101 -6.20 -6.67 -13.63
CA ILE A 101 -6.50 -7.02 -12.24
C ILE A 101 -6.19 -8.50 -12.00
N VAL A 102 -6.65 -9.39 -12.89
CA VAL A 102 -6.39 -10.84 -12.78
C VAL A 102 -4.90 -11.14 -12.83
N VAL A 103 -4.16 -10.52 -13.76
CA VAL A 103 -2.70 -10.69 -13.85
C VAL A 103 -2.02 -10.19 -12.57
N GLY A 104 -2.42 -9.01 -12.07
CA GLY A 104 -1.91 -8.48 -10.80
C GLY A 104 -2.20 -9.39 -9.61
N VAL A 105 -3.40 -10.00 -9.54
CA VAL A 105 -3.76 -10.99 -8.53
C VAL A 105 -2.85 -12.21 -8.63
N VAL A 106 -2.68 -12.79 -9.83
CA VAL A 106 -1.79 -13.93 -10.03
C VAL A 106 -0.36 -13.61 -9.58
N MET A 107 0.14 -12.41 -9.88
CA MET A 107 1.46 -11.96 -9.45
C MET A 107 1.58 -11.90 -7.93
N VAL A 108 0.62 -11.34 -7.20
CA VAL A 108 0.72 -11.28 -5.72
C VAL A 108 0.59 -12.64 -5.05
N LEU A 109 -0.13 -13.60 -5.66
CA LEU A 109 -0.19 -14.97 -5.15
C LEU A 109 1.17 -15.69 -5.20
N THR A 110 2.11 -15.22 -6.01
CA THR A 110 3.48 -15.75 -6.02
C THR A 110 4.34 -15.24 -4.84
N MET A 111 3.92 -14.15 -4.18
CA MET A 111 4.74 -13.45 -3.19
C MET A 111 5.16 -14.33 -2.01
N PRO A 112 4.29 -15.16 -1.39
CA PRO A 112 4.71 -15.99 -0.26
C PRO A 112 5.88 -16.93 -0.58
N VAL A 113 5.99 -17.41 -1.83
CA VAL A 113 7.11 -18.24 -2.27
C VAL A 113 8.36 -17.39 -2.50
N LEU A 114 8.21 -16.25 -3.17
CA LEU A 114 9.31 -15.34 -3.51
C LEU A 114 9.93 -14.66 -2.30
N THR A 115 9.14 -14.41 -1.25
CA THR A 115 9.58 -13.74 -0.02
C THR A 115 9.94 -14.71 1.10
N ALA A 116 9.68 -16.02 0.95
CA ALA A 116 10.10 -17.03 1.93
C ALA A 116 11.61 -17.00 2.30
N PRO A 117 12.56 -16.66 1.41
CA PRO A 117 13.98 -16.55 1.78
C PRO A 117 14.26 -15.49 2.87
N ILE A 118 13.35 -14.54 3.11
CA ILE A 118 13.46 -13.58 4.22
C ILE A 118 13.57 -14.32 5.55
N ASN A 119 12.85 -15.44 5.74
CA ASN A 119 12.91 -16.21 7.00
C ASN A 119 14.25 -16.95 7.19
N ILE A 120 15.01 -17.15 6.11
CA ILE A 120 16.37 -17.72 6.18
C ILE A 120 17.35 -16.62 6.61
N LEU A 121 17.22 -15.42 6.04
CA LEU A 121 18.10 -14.28 6.34
C LEU A 121 17.79 -13.64 7.69
N TRP A 122 16.51 -13.56 8.04
CA TRP A 122 15.99 -12.93 9.25
C TRP A 122 14.94 -13.86 9.90
N PRO A 123 15.40 -14.87 10.67
CA PRO A 123 14.49 -15.80 11.33
C PRO A 123 13.50 -15.08 12.25
N MET A 124 12.23 -15.46 12.15
CA MET A 124 11.17 -14.88 12.97
C MET A 124 11.30 -15.34 14.43
N SER A 125 11.34 -14.38 15.35
CA SER A 125 11.34 -14.68 16.79
C SER A 125 9.95 -15.14 17.25
N ASP A 126 9.90 -15.91 18.34
CA ASP A 126 8.63 -16.43 18.89
C ASP A 126 7.62 -15.33 19.21
N LYS A 127 8.11 -14.15 19.63
CA LYS A 127 7.26 -12.97 19.86
C LYS A 127 6.51 -12.58 18.58
N TRP A 128 7.19 -12.50 17.45
CA TRP A 128 6.57 -12.15 16.18
C TRP A 128 5.66 -13.28 15.71
N LYS A 129 6.08 -14.55 15.80
CA LYS A 129 5.24 -15.70 15.45
C LYS A 129 3.90 -15.66 16.18
N LYS A 130 3.92 -15.37 17.49
CA LYS A 130 2.70 -15.24 18.30
C LYS A 130 1.81 -14.08 17.81
N ILE A 131 2.39 -12.91 17.53
CA ILE A 131 1.64 -11.76 16.99
C ILE A 131 0.99 -12.12 15.64
N PHE A 132 1.74 -12.72 14.71
CA PHE A 132 1.20 -13.13 13.41
C PHE A 132 0.11 -14.19 13.53
N ALA A 133 0.28 -15.16 14.43
CA ALA A 133 -0.73 -16.17 14.71
C ALA A 133 -2.02 -15.55 15.25
N GLU A 134 -1.93 -14.62 16.19
CA GLU A 134 -3.10 -13.89 16.73
C GLU A 134 -3.80 -13.04 15.66
N LEU A 135 -3.03 -12.34 14.81
CA LEU A 135 -3.58 -11.51 13.73
C LEU A 135 -4.20 -12.33 12.59
N SER A 136 -3.70 -13.55 12.36
CA SER A 136 -4.17 -14.46 11.31
C SER A 136 -5.25 -15.42 11.77
N ASP A 137 -5.58 -15.44 13.07
CA ASP A 137 -6.56 -16.35 13.63
C ASP A 137 -7.98 -15.92 13.20
N PRO A 138 -8.66 -16.70 12.34
CA PRO A 138 -9.87 -16.25 11.68
C PRO A 138 -11.04 -16.09 12.67
N ASN A 139 -11.57 -14.89 12.71
CA ASN A 139 -12.88 -14.55 13.25
C ASN A 139 -13.49 -13.42 12.42
N LEU A 140 -14.76 -13.11 12.65
CA LEU A 140 -15.48 -12.11 11.84
C LEU A 140 -14.73 -10.78 11.73
N PHE A 141 -14.20 -10.27 12.86
CA PHE A 141 -13.55 -8.96 12.89
C PHE A 141 -12.11 -8.99 12.36
N THR A 142 -11.35 -10.07 12.54
CA THR A 142 -10.02 -10.20 11.91
C THR A 142 -10.13 -10.33 10.38
N ILE A 143 -11.15 -11.04 9.90
CA ILE A 143 -11.47 -11.12 8.46
C ILE A 143 -11.85 -9.74 7.92
N ILE A 144 -12.78 -9.03 8.57
CA ILE A 144 -13.17 -7.68 8.15
C ILE A 144 -11.96 -6.74 8.14
N MET A 145 -11.15 -6.76 9.19
CA MET A 145 -9.97 -5.90 9.31
C MET A 145 -8.93 -6.22 8.24
N GLY A 146 -8.44 -7.46 8.19
CA GLY A 146 -7.32 -7.83 7.33
C GLY A 146 -7.66 -7.89 5.85
N ILE A 147 -8.89 -8.25 5.49
CA ILE A 147 -9.26 -8.52 4.10
C ILE A 147 -10.02 -7.34 3.48
N VAL A 148 -10.76 -6.56 4.26
CA VAL A 148 -11.60 -5.46 3.72
C VAL A 148 -11.10 -4.10 4.18
N ALA A 149 -11.07 -3.85 5.49
CA ALA A 149 -10.81 -2.52 6.04
C ALA A 149 -9.39 -2.04 5.72
N ALA A 150 -8.37 -2.87 5.98
CA ALA A 150 -6.98 -2.54 5.72
C ALA A 150 -6.72 -2.29 4.23
N PRO A 151 -7.08 -3.20 3.28
CA PRO A 151 -6.91 -2.92 1.86
C PRO A 151 -7.58 -1.63 1.38
N ILE A 152 -8.81 -1.35 1.82
CA ILE A 152 -9.51 -0.13 1.38
C ILE A 152 -8.83 1.13 1.93
N LEU A 153 -8.58 1.17 3.24
CA LEU A 153 -8.06 2.36 3.91
C LEU A 153 -6.59 2.63 3.54
N GLU A 154 -5.78 1.59 3.40
CA GLU A 154 -4.39 1.70 2.96
C GLU A 154 -4.31 2.15 1.50
N GLU A 155 -5.13 1.63 0.58
CA GLU A 155 -5.15 2.14 -0.80
C GLU A 155 -5.58 3.61 -0.88
N ILE A 156 -6.55 4.04 -0.06
CA ILE A 156 -6.94 5.45 0.02
C ILE A 156 -5.77 6.33 0.49
N LEU A 157 -5.05 5.91 1.53
CA LEU A 157 -3.94 6.69 2.07
C LEU A 157 -2.72 6.68 1.13
N PHE A 158 -2.25 5.49 0.74
CA PHE A 158 -0.99 5.35 0.02
C PHE A 158 -1.10 5.65 -1.47
N ARG A 159 -2.22 5.30 -2.11
CA ARG A 159 -2.42 5.56 -3.56
C ARG A 159 -3.22 6.83 -3.77
N GLY A 160 -4.37 6.93 -3.11
CA GLY A 160 -5.26 8.07 -3.23
C GLY A 160 -4.60 9.39 -2.81
N ILE A 161 -3.93 9.43 -1.66
CA ILE A 161 -3.32 10.66 -1.12
C ILE A 161 -1.83 10.74 -1.43
N ILE A 162 -1.03 9.80 -0.95
CA ILE A 162 0.45 9.89 -1.00
C ILE A 162 0.94 9.80 -2.45
N LEU A 163 0.63 8.72 -3.17
CA LEU A 163 1.10 8.54 -4.55
C LEU A 163 0.52 9.59 -5.49
N ASN A 164 -0.77 9.93 -5.39
CA ASN A 164 -1.39 10.96 -6.22
C ASN A 164 -0.65 12.30 -6.10
N GLY A 165 -0.37 12.78 -4.88
CA GLY A 165 0.38 14.03 -4.72
C GLY A 165 1.84 13.91 -5.17
N LEU A 166 2.50 12.77 -4.94
CA LEU A 166 3.86 12.55 -5.44
C LEU A 166 3.92 12.57 -6.98
N LEU A 167 2.91 12.02 -7.67
CA LEU A 167 2.82 12.05 -9.13
C LEU A 167 2.64 13.47 -9.70
N LYS A 168 2.07 14.40 -8.92
CA LYS A 168 1.98 15.82 -9.29
C LYS A 168 3.28 16.61 -9.12
N ASN A 169 4.30 16.02 -8.50
CA ASN A 169 5.55 16.70 -8.14
C ASN A 169 6.81 16.01 -8.69
N TYR A 170 6.72 14.74 -9.09
CA TYR A 170 7.87 13.92 -9.43
C TYR A 170 7.56 12.98 -10.58
N SER A 171 8.61 12.42 -11.21
CA SER A 171 8.43 11.38 -12.22
C SER A 171 7.70 10.15 -11.65
N PRO A 172 6.93 9.41 -12.49
CA PRO A 172 6.18 8.24 -12.04
C PRO A 172 7.02 7.21 -11.30
N GLN A 173 8.21 6.89 -11.82
CA GLN A 173 9.11 5.91 -11.20
C GLN A 173 9.50 6.33 -9.78
N LYS A 174 9.87 7.60 -9.60
CA LYS A 174 10.25 8.14 -8.29
C LYS A 174 9.07 8.16 -7.33
N ALA A 175 7.89 8.60 -7.79
CA ALA A 175 6.67 8.66 -6.99
C ALA A 175 6.24 7.26 -6.51
N ILE A 176 6.25 6.26 -7.40
CA ILE A 176 5.89 4.87 -7.09
C ILE A 176 6.87 4.27 -6.07
N ILE A 177 8.19 4.40 -6.32
CA ILE A 177 9.21 3.85 -5.40
C ILE A 177 9.09 4.47 -4.01
N VAL A 178 8.94 5.79 -3.92
CA VAL A 178 8.82 6.48 -2.62
C VAL A 178 7.54 6.07 -1.90
N SER A 179 6.39 6.03 -2.60
CA SER A 179 5.12 5.60 -1.99
C SER A 179 5.20 4.16 -1.49
N ALA A 180 5.72 3.23 -2.31
CA ALA A 180 5.92 1.84 -1.94
C ALA A 180 6.88 1.67 -0.75
N ALA A 181 7.96 2.47 -0.70
CA ALA A 181 8.91 2.46 0.41
C ALA A 181 8.25 2.90 1.73
N ILE A 182 7.47 3.99 1.71
CA ILE A 182 6.73 4.44 2.90
C ILE A 182 5.73 3.36 3.32
N PHE A 183 5.02 2.75 2.38
CA PHE A 183 4.09 1.65 2.64
C PHE A 183 4.77 0.43 3.30
N GLY A 184 5.95 0.03 2.83
CA GLY A 184 6.73 -1.02 3.48
C GLY A 184 7.22 -0.62 4.88
N LEU A 185 7.76 0.59 5.03
CA LEU A 185 8.37 1.06 6.28
C LEU A 185 7.38 1.17 7.44
N VAL A 186 6.11 1.53 7.19
CA VAL A 186 5.10 1.63 8.26
C VAL A 186 4.76 0.29 8.92
N HIS A 187 5.16 -0.84 8.34
CA HIS A 187 4.95 -2.16 8.95
C HIS A 187 5.95 -2.47 10.07
N LEU A 188 7.09 -1.77 10.13
CA LEU A 188 8.09 -1.87 11.21
C LEU A 188 8.63 -3.29 11.47
N ASN A 189 8.54 -4.20 10.50
CA ASN A 189 9.12 -5.54 10.56
C ASN A 189 9.43 -6.05 9.13
N PRO A 190 10.52 -6.83 8.93
CA PRO A 190 10.95 -7.23 7.58
C PRO A 190 9.97 -8.18 6.88
N TRP A 191 9.30 -9.06 7.62
CA TRP A 191 8.38 -10.06 7.08
C TRP A 191 7.15 -9.46 6.42
N GLN A 192 6.72 -8.27 6.85
CA GLN A 192 5.67 -7.49 6.19
C GLN A 192 6.22 -6.37 5.31
N ALA A 193 7.29 -5.67 5.73
CA ALA A 193 7.80 -4.50 5.01
C ALA A 193 8.27 -4.83 3.59
N ILE A 194 8.93 -5.97 3.39
CA ILE A 194 9.44 -6.39 2.07
C ILE A 194 8.28 -6.77 1.13
N PRO A 195 7.35 -7.70 1.47
CA PRO A 195 6.21 -7.96 0.61
C PRO A 195 5.32 -6.74 0.41
N ALA A 196 5.13 -5.89 1.43
CA ALA A 196 4.40 -4.64 1.29
C ALA A 196 5.09 -3.68 0.32
N PHE A 197 6.42 -3.56 0.34
CA PHE A 197 7.15 -2.78 -0.66
C PHE A 197 6.96 -3.33 -2.09
N LEU A 198 7.10 -4.64 -2.28
CA LEU A 198 6.97 -5.28 -3.61
C LEU A 198 5.54 -5.17 -4.16
N GLY A 199 4.52 -5.49 -3.35
CA GLY A 199 3.12 -5.24 -3.69
C GLY A 199 2.83 -3.75 -3.87
N GLY A 200 3.50 -2.92 -3.06
CA GLY A 200 3.61 -1.47 -3.14
C GLY A 200 3.87 -0.97 -4.55
N LEU A 201 4.95 -1.47 -5.15
CA LEU A 201 5.39 -1.14 -6.51
C LEU A 201 4.34 -1.55 -7.55
N LEU A 202 3.82 -2.78 -7.47
CA LEU A 202 2.81 -3.28 -8.42
C LEU A 202 1.53 -2.44 -8.38
N MET A 203 0.94 -2.27 -7.19
CA MET A 203 -0.30 -1.52 -7.02
C MET A 203 -0.11 -0.03 -7.32
N GLY A 204 1.06 0.54 -7.01
CA GLY A 204 1.39 1.92 -7.37
C GLY A 204 1.54 2.12 -8.88
N TRP A 205 2.16 1.18 -9.58
CA TRP A 205 2.23 1.19 -11.03
C TRP A 205 0.85 1.03 -11.67
N MET A 206 0.01 0.13 -11.14
CA MET A 206 -1.38 -0.02 -11.57
C MET A 206 -2.14 1.29 -11.40
N TYR A 207 -2.03 1.94 -10.24
CA TYR A 207 -2.64 3.25 -10.01
C TYR A 207 -2.16 4.31 -11.02
N TRP A 208 -0.86 4.36 -11.32
CA TRP A 208 -0.31 5.28 -12.31
C TRP A 208 -0.87 5.02 -13.71
N LYS A 209 -1.00 3.75 -14.11
CA LYS A 209 -1.52 3.37 -15.43
C LYS A 209 -3.03 3.52 -15.55
N THR A 210 -3.81 3.39 -14.47
CA THR A 210 -5.28 3.35 -14.53
C THR A 210 -5.98 4.53 -13.90
N ASN A 211 -5.21 5.40 -13.22
CA ASN A 211 -5.72 6.53 -12.45
C ASN A 211 -6.88 6.14 -11.51
N SER A 212 -6.82 4.93 -10.92
CA SER A 212 -7.90 4.33 -10.12
C SER A 212 -7.30 3.47 -9.02
N ILE A 213 -7.86 3.56 -7.81
CA ILE A 213 -7.42 2.74 -6.67
C ILE A 213 -8.06 1.35 -6.64
N ILE A 214 -9.08 1.10 -7.46
CA ILE A 214 -9.81 -0.19 -7.48
C ILE A 214 -8.91 -1.39 -7.81
N PRO A 215 -8.02 -1.34 -8.82
CA PRO A 215 -7.11 -2.46 -9.08
C PRO A 215 -6.21 -2.78 -7.89
N GLY A 216 -5.66 -1.75 -7.25
CA GLY A 216 -4.85 -1.89 -6.04
C GLY A 216 -5.65 -2.54 -4.91
N MET A 217 -6.88 -2.09 -4.65
CA MET A 217 -7.75 -2.66 -3.61
C MET A 217 -8.02 -4.14 -3.83
N LEU A 218 -8.33 -4.55 -5.06
CA LEU A 218 -8.66 -5.94 -5.39
C LEU A 218 -7.44 -6.86 -5.32
N ILE A 219 -6.29 -6.39 -5.80
CA ILE A 219 -5.01 -7.10 -5.69
C ILE A 219 -4.63 -7.28 -4.22
N HIS A 220 -4.76 -6.21 -3.43
CA HIS A 220 -4.45 -6.22 -1.99
C HIS A 220 -5.40 -7.13 -1.20
N PHE A 221 -6.71 -7.06 -1.47
CA PHE A 221 -7.72 -7.97 -0.93
C PHE A 221 -7.33 -9.43 -1.19
N ALA A 222 -6.97 -9.77 -2.43
CA ALA A 222 -6.60 -11.13 -2.80
C ALA A 222 -5.32 -11.59 -2.08
N ASN A 223 -4.33 -10.71 -1.95
CA ASN A 223 -3.11 -11.00 -1.21
C ASN A 223 -3.38 -11.30 0.27
N ASN A 224 -4.20 -10.49 0.93
CA ASN A 224 -4.47 -10.66 2.37
C ASN A 224 -5.36 -11.87 2.63
N LEU A 225 -6.36 -12.11 1.77
CA LEU A 225 -7.16 -13.33 1.81
C LEU A 225 -6.28 -14.57 1.66
N PHE A 226 -5.40 -14.59 0.66
CA PHE A 226 -4.49 -15.72 0.45
C PHE A 226 -3.56 -15.94 1.63
N SER A 227 -3.02 -14.86 2.20
CA SER A 227 -2.15 -14.92 3.39
C SER A 227 -2.87 -15.53 4.60
N ILE A 228 -4.12 -15.11 4.87
CA ILE A 228 -4.92 -15.67 5.98
C ILE A 228 -5.24 -17.15 5.73
N LEU A 229 -5.63 -17.53 4.50
CA LEU A 229 -5.90 -18.92 4.15
C LEU A 229 -4.66 -19.79 4.34
N LEU A 230 -3.49 -19.31 3.91
CA LEU A 230 -2.24 -20.02 4.04
C LEU A 230 -1.83 -20.20 5.51
N SER A 231 -1.88 -19.13 6.30
CA SER A 231 -1.61 -19.19 7.74
C SER A 231 -2.56 -20.11 8.50
N SER A 232 -3.84 -20.13 8.11
CA SER A 232 -4.84 -21.03 8.71
C SER A 232 -4.62 -22.50 8.33
N ALA A 233 -4.20 -22.78 7.09
CA ALA A 233 -3.90 -24.12 6.60
C ALA A 233 -2.58 -24.69 7.18
N PHE A 234 -1.58 -23.85 7.42
CA PHE A 234 -0.22 -24.25 7.82
C PHE A 234 0.25 -23.59 9.12
N LYS A 235 -0.56 -23.69 10.20
CA LYS A 235 -0.36 -22.97 11.49
C LYS A 235 1.00 -23.15 12.17
N ASN A 236 1.69 -24.27 11.93
CA ASN A 236 2.96 -24.62 12.58
C ASN A 236 4.18 -24.42 11.67
N THR A 237 4.01 -23.68 10.56
CA THR A 237 5.07 -23.49 9.56
C THR A 237 5.38 -22.01 9.44
N ASP A 238 6.65 -21.64 9.61
CA ASP A 238 7.05 -20.23 9.51
C ASP A 238 7.06 -19.74 8.06
N SER A 239 7.23 -20.66 7.10
CA SER A 239 7.45 -20.33 5.69
C SER A 239 7.24 -21.52 4.76
N LEU A 240 6.81 -21.26 3.52
CA LEU A 240 6.50 -22.30 2.53
C LEU A 240 7.68 -23.22 2.19
N ASN A 241 8.92 -22.74 2.31
CA ASN A 241 10.12 -23.56 2.06
C ASN A 241 10.34 -24.65 3.11
N GLN A 242 9.62 -24.64 4.23
CA GLN A 242 9.62 -25.71 5.22
C GLN A 242 8.58 -26.81 4.91
N LEU A 243 7.63 -26.56 4.00
CA LEU A 243 6.56 -27.52 3.67
C LEU A 243 6.97 -28.57 2.63
N VAL A 244 8.00 -28.27 1.85
CA VAL A 244 8.43 -29.10 0.72
C VAL A 244 9.94 -29.30 0.74
N SER A 245 10.42 -30.34 0.05
CA SER A 245 11.86 -30.56 -0.09
C SER A 245 12.55 -29.38 -0.80
N THR A 246 13.83 -29.14 -0.49
CA THR A 246 14.61 -28.04 -1.09
C THR A 246 14.56 -28.03 -2.63
N PRO A 247 14.71 -29.16 -3.34
CA PRO A 247 14.60 -29.16 -4.81
C PRO A 247 13.22 -28.72 -5.30
N VAL A 248 12.15 -29.15 -4.62
CA VAL A 248 10.77 -28.75 -4.96
C VAL A 248 10.56 -27.25 -4.69
N TYR A 249 11.06 -26.73 -3.58
CA TYR A 249 10.99 -25.30 -3.28
C TYR A 249 11.72 -24.45 -4.33
N ILE A 250 12.93 -24.85 -4.75
CA ILE A 250 13.68 -24.14 -5.79
C ILE A 250 12.90 -24.13 -7.12
N ALA A 251 12.29 -25.26 -7.51
CA ALA A 251 11.46 -25.32 -8.71
C ALA A 251 10.25 -24.37 -8.60
N LEU A 252 9.55 -24.36 -7.46
CA LEU A 252 8.44 -23.44 -7.20
C LEU A 252 8.89 -21.98 -7.25
N PHE A 253 10.04 -21.66 -6.66
CA PHE A 253 10.60 -20.31 -6.68
C PHE A 253 10.85 -19.83 -8.11
N VAL A 254 11.47 -20.66 -8.95
CA VAL A 254 11.73 -20.34 -10.36
C VAL A 254 10.41 -20.14 -11.14
N ILE A 255 9.42 -21.01 -10.93
CA ILE A 255 8.10 -20.87 -11.56
C ILE A 255 7.42 -19.57 -11.13
N CYS A 256 7.38 -19.29 -9.83
CA CYS A 256 6.82 -18.05 -9.28
C CYS A 256 7.53 -16.81 -9.81
N ALA A 257 8.86 -16.85 -9.93
CA ALA A 257 9.65 -15.75 -10.49
C ALA A 257 9.33 -15.53 -11.97
N ALA A 258 9.21 -16.62 -12.74
CA ALA A 258 8.82 -16.55 -14.15
C ALA A 258 7.40 -15.98 -14.33
N ILE A 259 6.46 -16.37 -13.47
CA ILE A 259 5.08 -15.82 -13.45
C ILE A 259 5.11 -14.32 -13.13
N ALA A 260 5.87 -13.90 -12.12
CA ALA A 260 5.96 -12.49 -11.74
C ALA A 260 6.58 -11.63 -12.86
N ILE A 261 7.69 -12.08 -13.45
CA ILE A 261 8.37 -11.38 -14.54
C ILE A 261 7.50 -11.36 -15.80
N GLY A 262 6.93 -12.51 -16.18
CA GLY A 262 6.06 -12.63 -17.35
C GLY A 262 4.78 -11.80 -17.20
N GLY A 263 4.19 -11.79 -16.00
CA GLY A 263 3.04 -10.94 -15.66
C GLY A 263 3.37 -9.46 -15.80
N TRP A 264 4.53 -9.02 -15.29
CA TRP A 264 4.99 -7.63 -15.46
C TRP A 264 5.17 -7.24 -16.93
N MET A 265 5.88 -8.08 -17.70
CA MET A 265 6.09 -7.86 -19.14
C MET A 265 4.77 -7.81 -19.90
N PHE A 266 3.82 -8.69 -19.56
CA PHE A 266 2.48 -8.70 -20.14
C PHE A 266 1.74 -7.41 -19.82
N LEU A 267 1.76 -6.95 -18.57
CA LEU A 267 1.08 -5.73 -18.15
C LEU A 267 1.64 -4.50 -18.87
N GLU A 268 2.96 -4.33 -18.93
CA GLU A 268 3.58 -3.21 -19.67
C GLU A 268 3.10 -3.19 -21.13
N LYS A 269 3.16 -4.34 -21.81
CA LYS A 269 2.72 -4.47 -23.20
C LYS A 269 1.21 -4.26 -23.36
N TYR A 270 0.41 -4.72 -22.40
CA TYR A 270 -1.04 -4.55 -22.39
C TYR A 270 -1.43 -3.07 -22.38
N PHE A 271 -0.82 -2.27 -21.49
CA PHE A 271 -1.10 -0.84 -21.40
C PHE A 271 -0.44 -0.03 -22.53
N GLU A 272 0.65 -0.52 -23.13
CA GLU A 272 1.22 0.06 -24.35
C GLU A 272 0.24 -0.04 -25.53
N TYR A 273 -0.42 -1.20 -25.73
CA TYR A 273 -1.41 -1.39 -26.78
C TYR A 273 -2.79 -0.80 -26.46
N ASN A 274 -3.11 -0.55 -25.19
CA ASN A 274 -4.41 -0.03 -24.75
C ASN A 274 -4.28 1.28 -23.95
N PRO A 275 -3.72 2.36 -24.54
CA PRO A 275 -3.37 3.57 -23.80
C PRO A 275 -4.60 4.33 -23.26
N THR A 276 -5.78 4.17 -23.87
CA THR A 276 -7.02 4.85 -23.46
C THR A 276 -7.72 4.22 -22.25
N LEU A 277 -7.33 2.99 -21.86
CA LEU A 277 -7.87 2.34 -20.65
C LEU A 277 -7.32 2.95 -19.34
N GLY A 278 -6.33 3.84 -19.46
CA GLY A 278 -5.68 4.50 -18.33
C GLY A 278 -6.21 5.87 -17.94
N ASP A 279 -6.89 6.53 -18.88
CA ASP A 279 -7.42 7.89 -18.72
C ASP A 279 -8.68 8.03 -19.58
N GLU A 280 -9.84 7.96 -18.94
CA GLU A 280 -11.10 8.39 -19.60
C GLU A 280 -11.01 9.86 -20.03
N GLU A 281 -10.17 10.69 -19.39
CA GLU A 281 -9.89 12.08 -19.79
C GLU A 281 -9.04 12.18 -21.07
N ALA A 282 -8.13 11.24 -21.34
CA ALA A 282 -7.35 11.21 -22.57
C ALA A 282 -8.16 10.64 -23.76
N ALA A 283 -9.17 9.81 -23.48
CA ALA A 283 -10.10 9.30 -24.48
C ALA A 283 -11.13 10.35 -24.94
N LEU A 284 -11.36 11.41 -24.16
CA LEU A 284 -12.35 12.46 -24.42
C LEU A 284 -11.75 13.83 -24.80
N GLY A 285 -10.42 13.95 -24.87
CA GLY A 285 -9.72 15.25 -24.96
C GLY A 285 -8.73 15.41 -26.12
N LYS A 286 -9.04 14.89 -27.32
CA LYS A 286 -8.39 15.35 -28.56
C LYS A 286 -9.35 16.22 -29.37
N VAL A 287 -9.42 17.50 -29.01
CA VAL A 287 -9.60 18.65 -29.92
C VAL A 287 -8.75 19.79 -29.38
#